data_AF-A0A1W0A295-F1
#
_entry.id   AF-A0A1W0A295-F1
#
_cell.length_a   1.000
_cell.length_b   1.000
_cell.length_c   1.000
_cell.angle_alpha   90.00
_cell.angle_beta   90.00
_cell.angle_gamma   90.00
#
_symmetry.space_group_name_H-M   'P 1'
#
loop_
_entity.id
_entity.type
_entity.pdbx_description
1 polymer ?
#
loop_
_entity_poly.entity_id
_entity_poly.type
_entity_poly.pdbx_seq_one_letter_code
_entity_poly.pdbx_strand_id
1 'polypeptide(L)'
;MSTEATATSTHSVENINQVIPSVALELALKECHDMIVSKSNSDTGILTRPKYFRGYTLTRLICRGKVDLALEMLALYPQGEIEIPNTTTDLYYFTIDNAARAHSLELLKLLHQRSLGLCSVNAMDTAATIGYLEMVRFLHENRTEGCSRRAFKMAKKFRHHKVLAYLEVNQTEGKKVKAPVRQSDVYSGVLLLSCSVQ
;
A
#
# COMPACT_ATOMS: atom_id res chain seq x y z
N MET A 1 -8.60 63.86 6.56
CA MET A 1 -7.84 62.97 5.66
C MET A 1 -7.14 61.96 6.53
N SER A 2 -7.75 60.79 6.66
CA SER A 2 -7.32 59.68 7.50
C SER A 2 -6.18 58.95 6.76
N THR A 3 -5.03 58.78 7.39
CA THR A 3 -3.95 57.92 6.88
C THR A 3 -3.69 56.81 7.89
N GLU A 4 -4.35 55.68 7.66
CA GLU A 4 -4.02 54.38 8.25
C GLU A 4 -2.76 53.84 7.55
N ALA A 5 -1.68 53.66 8.30
CA ALA A 5 -0.53 52.87 7.88
C ALA A 5 -0.74 51.45 8.41
N THR A 6 -1.21 50.57 7.53
CA THR A 6 -1.37 49.14 7.79
C THR A 6 0.00 48.49 7.97
N ALA A 7 0.22 47.92 9.15
CA ALA A 7 1.35 47.05 9.43
C ALA A 7 1.21 45.75 8.63
N THR A 8 1.97 45.60 7.56
CA THR A 8 2.19 44.31 6.91
C THR A 8 3.14 43.48 7.77
N SER A 9 2.54 42.70 8.67
CA SER A 9 3.20 41.57 9.31
C SER A 9 3.62 40.57 8.22
N THR A 10 4.92 40.48 7.98
CA THR A 10 5.52 39.40 7.20
C THR A 10 5.39 38.12 8.01
N HIS A 11 4.31 37.37 7.77
CA HIS A 11 4.19 36.00 8.23
C HIS A 11 5.22 35.15 7.48
N SER A 12 6.10 34.56 8.28
CA SER A 12 7.14 33.61 7.95
C SER A 12 6.69 32.61 6.89
N VAL A 13 7.47 32.52 5.81
CA VAL A 13 7.39 31.42 4.84
C VAL A 13 7.65 30.14 5.62
N GLU A 14 6.59 29.36 5.87
CA GLU A 14 6.71 28.03 6.43
C GLU A 14 7.65 27.24 5.53
N ASN A 15 8.76 26.81 6.11
CA ASN A 15 9.76 25.95 5.51
C ASN A 15 9.10 24.59 5.26
N ILE A 16 8.44 24.45 4.12
CA ILE A 16 7.94 23.17 3.64
C ILE A 16 9.19 22.33 3.40
N ASN A 17 9.49 21.44 4.35
CA ASN A 17 10.46 20.37 4.19
C ASN A 17 10.08 19.58 2.91
N GLN A 18 10.57 20.02 1.76
CA GLN A 18 10.69 19.17 0.59
C GLN A 18 11.72 18.13 0.95
N VAL A 19 11.25 17.02 1.51
CA VAL A 19 12.08 15.86 1.80
C VAL A 19 12.66 15.42 0.46
N ILE A 20 13.97 15.60 0.31
CA ILE A 20 14.70 15.22 -0.91
C ILE A 20 14.83 13.69 -0.88
N PRO A 21 14.60 12.98 -2.01
CA PRO A 21 14.82 11.54 -2.06
C PRO A 21 16.28 11.20 -1.73
N SER A 22 16.47 10.08 -1.04
CA SER A 22 17.79 9.54 -0.77
C SER A 22 18.47 9.15 -2.08
N VAL A 23 19.81 9.22 -2.11
CA VAL A 23 20.61 8.77 -3.27
C VAL A 23 20.28 7.33 -3.65
N ALA A 24 19.96 6.48 -2.65
CA ALA A 24 19.56 5.10 -2.88
C ALA A 24 18.20 4.99 -3.58
N LEU A 25 17.24 5.86 -3.23
CA LEU A 25 15.94 5.92 -3.89
C LEU A 25 16.06 6.50 -5.31
N GLU A 26 16.89 7.52 -5.52
CA GLU A 26 17.18 8.07 -6.86
C GLU A 26 17.78 7.00 -7.78
N LEU A 27 18.75 6.22 -7.28
CA LEU A 27 19.33 5.11 -8.03
C LEU A 27 18.29 4.05 -8.35
N ALA A 28 17.41 3.71 -7.39
CA ALA A 28 16.35 2.74 -7.61
C ALA A 28 15.31 3.21 -8.65
N LEU A 29 14.98 4.51 -8.66
CA LEU A 29 14.14 5.13 -9.69
C LEU A 29 14.82 5.03 -11.06
N LYS A 30 16.11 5.38 -11.15
CA LYS A 30 16.89 5.26 -12.38
C LYS A 30 16.94 3.82 -12.90
N GLU A 31 17.23 2.85 -12.02
CA GLU A 31 17.20 1.42 -12.38
C GLU A 31 15.83 1.02 -12.95
N CYS A 32 14.73 1.44 -12.31
CA CYS A 32 13.37 1.14 -12.78
C CYS A 32 13.08 1.76 -14.14
N HIS A 33 13.53 2.99 -14.36
CA HIS A 33 13.44 3.65 -15.66
C HIS A 33 14.20 2.87 -16.75
N ASP A 34 15.48 2.58 -16.52
CA ASP A 34 16.36 1.90 -17.48
C ASP A 34 15.86 0.47 -17.81
N MET A 35 15.28 -0.23 -16.83
CA MET A 35 14.65 -1.54 -17.05
C MET A 35 13.39 -1.48 -17.91
N ILE A 36 12.63 -0.39 -17.87
CA ILE A 36 11.47 -0.21 -18.75
C ILE A 36 11.99 0.11 -20.16
N VAL A 37 12.93 1.05 -20.30
CA VAL A 37 13.48 1.43 -21.61
C VAL A 37 14.14 0.25 -22.34
N SER A 38 14.85 -0.62 -21.63
CA SER A 38 15.60 -1.75 -22.23
C SER A 38 14.73 -2.94 -22.68
N LYS A 39 13.46 -3.02 -22.29
CA LYS A 39 12.56 -4.08 -22.74
C LYS A 39 11.97 -3.71 -24.10
N SER A 40 12.46 -4.37 -25.16
CA SER A 40 12.16 -4.09 -26.57
C SER A 40 10.66 -4.08 -26.99
N ASN A 41 9.73 -4.45 -26.10
CA ASN A 41 8.28 -4.45 -26.33
C ASN A 41 7.48 -3.94 -25.10
N SER A 42 8.09 -3.26 -24.13
CA SER A 42 7.35 -2.79 -22.96
C SER A 42 6.54 -1.54 -23.26
N ASP A 43 5.34 -1.48 -22.69
CA ASP A 43 4.49 -0.29 -22.65
C ASP A 43 5.23 0.86 -21.95
N THR A 44 5.90 1.69 -22.76
CA THR A 44 6.56 2.93 -22.29
C THR A 44 5.54 3.94 -21.76
N GLY A 45 4.23 3.68 -21.90
CA GLY A 45 3.15 4.43 -21.27
C GLY A 45 3.25 4.52 -19.75
N ILE A 46 4.00 3.63 -19.08
CA ILE A 46 4.31 3.78 -17.66
C ILE A 46 5.21 5.00 -17.42
N LEU A 47 6.21 5.24 -18.28
CA LEU A 47 7.17 6.34 -18.12
C LEU A 47 6.53 7.71 -18.40
N THR A 48 5.52 7.76 -19.26
CA THR A 48 4.81 9.01 -19.59
C THR A 48 3.84 9.45 -18.48
N ARG A 49 3.56 8.60 -17.49
CA ARG A 49 2.63 8.85 -16.38
C ARG A 49 3.36 8.81 -15.03
N PRO A 50 3.77 9.95 -14.46
CA PRO A 50 4.60 9.99 -13.24
C PRO A 50 4.01 9.20 -12.07
N LYS A 51 2.68 9.25 -11.86
CA LYS A 51 1.99 8.49 -10.79
C LYS A 51 2.10 6.98 -10.97
N TYR A 52 2.03 6.51 -12.21
CA TYR A 52 2.16 5.09 -12.57
C TYR A 52 3.59 4.62 -12.42
N PHE A 53 4.55 5.42 -12.88
CA PHE A 53 5.97 5.13 -12.69
C PHE A 53 6.32 5.01 -11.21
N ARG A 54 5.77 5.89 -10.37
CA ARG A 54 5.93 5.79 -8.92
C ARG A 54 5.30 4.50 -8.36
N GLY A 55 4.08 4.15 -8.76
CA GLY A 55 3.47 2.89 -8.34
C GLY A 55 4.24 1.66 -8.80
N TYR A 56 4.73 1.66 -10.04
CA TYR A 56 5.59 0.62 -10.58
C TYR A 56 6.85 0.43 -9.73
N THR A 57 7.58 1.52 -9.49
CA THR A 57 8.80 1.49 -8.68
C THR A 57 8.51 1.02 -7.25
N LEU A 58 7.44 1.51 -6.62
CA LEU A 58 7.01 1.08 -5.29
C LEU A 58 6.77 -0.44 -5.24
N THR A 59 5.93 -0.98 -6.13
CA THR A 59 5.65 -2.43 -6.16
C THR A 59 6.91 -3.28 -6.35
N ARG A 60 7.87 -2.77 -7.14
CA ARG A 60 9.13 -3.44 -7.40
C ARG A 60 10.10 -3.41 -6.21
N LEU A 61 10.19 -2.28 -5.50
CA LEU A 61 10.96 -2.15 -4.26
C LEU A 61 10.45 -3.16 -3.23
N ILE A 62 9.13 -3.23 -3.04
CA ILE A 62 8.48 -4.15 -2.10
C ILE A 62 8.73 -5.60 -2.51
N CYS A 63 8.58 -5.93 -3.79
CA CYS A 63 8.86 -7.29 -4.29
C CYS A 63 10.31 -7.74 -4.06
N ARG A 64 11.26 -6.80 -4.08
CA ARG A 64 12.68 -7.06 -3.79
C ARG A 64 13.02 -7.02 -2.29
N GLY A 65 12.03 -6.77 -1.41
CA GLY A 65 12.23 -6.64 0.02
C GLY A 65 12.95 -5.36 0.45
N LYS A 66 13.07 -4.35 -0.44
CA LYS A 66 13.64 -3.04 -0.10
C LYS A 66 12.59 -2.18 0.63
N VAL A 67 12.23 -2.59 1.85
CA VAL A 67 11.15 -1.99 2.65
C VAL A 67 11.45 -0.54 3.01
N ASP A 68 12.68 -0.21 3.39
CA ASP A 68 13.06 1.15 3.81
C ASP A 68 12.84 2.17 2.68
N LEU A 69 13.27 1.82 1.46
CA LEU A 69 13.06 2.67 0.28
C LEU A 69 11.58 2.77 -0.09
N ALA A 70 10.79 1.71 0.14
CA ALA A 70 9.35 1.76 -0.08
C ALA A 70 8.64 2.68 0.92
N LEU A 71 9.04 2.65 2.20
CA LEU A 71 8.53 3.55 3.24
C LEU A 71 8.96 5.00 2.98
N GLU A 72 10.22 5.21 2.60
CA GLU A 72 10.72 6.52 2.17
C GLU A 72 9.87 7.07 1.01
N MET A 73 9.66 6.25 -0.02
CA MET A 73 8.83 6.63 -1.16
C MET A 73 7.38 6.96 -0.78
N LEU A 74 6.79 6.20 0.16
CA LEU A 74 5.44 6.49 0.68
C LEU A 74 5.40 7.79 1.51
N ALA A 75 6.47 8.13 2.21
CA ALA A 75 6.59 9.39 2.96
C ALA A 75 6.76 10.60 2.02
N LEU A 76 7.54 10.44 0.94
CA LEU A 76 7.78 11.47 -0.06
C LEU A 76 6.54 11.81 -0.89
N TYR A 77 5.76 10.80 -1.26
CA TYR A 77 4.61 10.96 -2.15
C TYR A 77 3.31 10.68 -1.39
N PRO A 78 2.55 11.71 -0.99
CA PRO A 78 1.31 11.56 -0.22
C PRO A 78 0.17 10.95 -1.05
N GLN A 79 -1.00 10.74 -0.43
CA GLN A 79 -2.15 10.06 -1.04
C GLN A 79 -2.54 10.69 -2.40
N GLY A 80 -2.81 9.84 -3.39
CA GLY A 80 -3.13 10.27 -4.76
C GLY A 80 -1.93 10.54 -5.68
N GLU A 81 -0.70 10.57 -5.16
CA GLU A 81 0.52 10.76 -5.97
C GLU A 81 1.16 9.46 -6.48
N ILE A 82 0.66 8.32 -6.00
CA ILE A 82 1.08 6.98 -6.39
C ILE A 82 -0.14 6.24 -6.89
N GLU A 83 -0.04 5.67 -8.09
CA GLU A 83 -1.06 4.80 -8.66
C GLU A 83 -0.41 3.49 -9.11
N ILE A 84 -0.88 2.37 -8.60
CA ILE A 84 -0.29 1.06 -8.92
C ILE A 84 -0.80 0.60 -10.28
N PRO A 85 0.09 0.36 -11.26
CA PRO A 85 -0.31 -0.10 -12.58
C PRO A 85 -1.01 -1.46 -12.49
N ASN A 86 -2.17 -1.60 -13.13
CA ASN A 86 -2.89 -2.86 -13.32
C ASN A 86 -2.31 -3.70 -14.47
N THR A 87 -1.00 -3.64 -14.69
CA THR A 87 -0.33 -4.34 -15.79
C THR A 87 -0.37 -5.85 -15.64
N THR A 88 -0.42 -6.56 -16.77
CA THR A 88 -0.50 -8.03 -16.92
C THR A 88 0.71 -8.83 -16.40
N THR A 89 1.67 -8.20 -15.70
CA THR A 89 2.77 -8.95 -15.07
C THR A 89 2.38 -9.31 -13.64
N ASP A 90 1.91 -10.55 -13.46
CA ASP A 90 1.30 -11.08 -12.23
C ASP A 90 2.09 -10.83 -10.92
N LEU A 91 3.41 -10.63 -11.02
CA LEU A 91 4.31 -10.54 -9.86
C LEU A 91 4.11 -9.27 -9.00
N TYR A 92 3.62 -8.17 -9.59
CA TYR A 92 3.55 -6.86 -8.92
C TYR A 92 2.15 -6.46 -8.46
N TYR A 93 1.14 -7.19 -8.94
CA TYR A 93 -0.27 -6.91 -8.74
C TYR A 93 -0.73 -7.07 -7.28
N PHE A 94 -0.19 -8.08 -6.58
CA PHE A 94 -0.49 -8.35 -5.17
C PHE A 94 0.51 -7.66 -4.23
N THR A 95 0.51 -6.32 -4.23
CA THR A 95 1.47 -5.52 -3.46
C THR A 95 1.38 -5.77 -1.95
N ILE A 96 0.19 -6.02 -1.42
CA ILE A 96 -0.02 -6.33 0.01
C ILE A 96 0.57 -7.71 0.37
N ASP A 97 0.44 -8.70 -0.51
CA ASP A 97 1.08 -10.01 -0.32
C ASP A 97 2.60 -9.87 -0.27
N ASN A 98 3.15 -8.99 -1.11
CA ASN A 98 4.59 -8.73 -1.16
C ASN A 98 5.07 -8.06 0.13
N ALA A 99 4.27 -7.16 0.73
CA ALA A 99 4.57 -6.59 2.04
C ALA A 99 4.54 -7.66 3.16
N ALA A 100 3.58 -8.61 3.10
CA ALA A 100 3.55 -9.75 4.02
C ALA A 100 4.80 -10.64 3.86
N ARG A 101 5.26 -10.89 2.63
CA ARG A 101 6.52 -11.61 2.33
C ARG A 101 7.76 -10.86 2.80
N ALA A 102 7.72 -9.53 2.85
CA ALA A 102 8.77 -8.70 3.41
C ALA A 102 8.71 -8.59 4.95
N HIS A 103 7.75 -9.25 5.60
CA HIS A 103 7.54 -9.27 7.04
C HIS A 103 7.33 -7.87 7.67
N SER A 104 6.90 -6.89 6.87
CA SER A 104 6.70 -5.52 7.36
C SER A 104 5.21 -5.23 7.58
N LEU A 105 4.78 -5.31 8.84
CA LEU A 105 3.41 -4.95 9.23
C LEU A 105 3.13 -3.46 9.04
N GLU A 106 4.13 -2.60 9.27
CA GLU A 106 4.01 -1.16 9.06
C GLU A 106 3.72 -0.84 7.59
N LEU A 107 4.56 -1.34 6.68
CA LEU A 107 4.35 -1.16 5.24
C LEU A 107 3.00 -1.72 4.81
N LEU A 108 2.62 -2.90 5.30
CA LEU A 108 1.35 -3.52 4.99
C LEU A 108 0.16 -2.64 5.42
N LYS A 109 0.21 -2.08 6.63
CA LYS A 109 -0.80 -1.15 7.16
C LYS A 109 -0.89 0.12 6.30
N LEU A 110 0.24 0.70 5.92
CA LEU A 110 0.28 1.90 5.08
C LEU A 110 -0.30 1.65 3.68
N LEU A 111 0.05 0.51 3.05
CA LEU A 111 -0.52 0.12 1.77
C LEU A 111 -2.05 -0.05 1.86
N HIS A 112 -2.52 -0.72 2.92
CA HIS A 112 -3.95 -0.90 3.17
C HIS A 112 -4.68 0.43 3.35
N GLN A 113 -4.18 1.31 4.24
CA GLN A 113 -4.77 2.63 4.52
C GLN A 113 -4.86 3.50 3.26
N ARG A 114 -3.86 3.41 2.38
CA ARG A 114 -3.81 4.18 1.13
C ARG A 114 -4.48 3.48 -0.05
N SER A 115 -5.11 2.32 0.17
CA SER A 115 -5.71 1.48 -0.88
C SER A 115 -4.75 1.18 -2.03
N LEU A 116 -3.48 0.95 -1.71
CA LEU A 116 -2.42 0.68 -2.67
C LEU A 116 -2.24 -0.82 -2.90
N GLY A 117 -2.71 -1.29 -4.06
CA GLY A 117 -2.47 -2.64 -4.56
C GLY A 117 -3.49 -3.64 -4.03
N LEU A 118 -3.40 -4.88 -4.50
CA LEU A 118 -4.30 -5.94 -4.10
C LEU A 118 -3.69 -6.85 -3.03
N CYS A 119 -4.59 -7.55 -2.35
CA CYS A 119 -4.30 -8.60 -1.39
C CYS A 119 -4.91 -9.90 -1.91
N SER A 120 -4.29 -11.02 -1.61
CA SER A 120 -4.86 -12.35 -1.80
C SER A 120 -4.76 -13.16 -0.49
N VAL A 121 -5.26 -14.40 -0.51
CA VAL A 121 -5.08 -15.36 0.59
C VAL A 121 -3.61 -15.59 0.95
N ASN A 122 -2.69 -15.33 0.00
CA ASN A 122 -1.26 -15.51 0.23
C ASN A 122 -0.69 -14.56 1.28
N ALA A 123 -1.25 -13.36 1.47
CA ALA A 123 -0.78 -12.47 2.54
C ALA A 123 -0.94 -13.12 3.91
N MET A 124 -2.15 -13.60 4.22
CA MET A 124 -2.44 -14.22 5.53
C MET A 124 -1.78 -15.59 5.66
N ASP A 125 -1.73 -16.39 4.59
CA ASP A 125 -1.00 -17.66 4.60
C ASP A 125 0.49 -17.45 4.88
N THR A 126 1.09 -16.40 4.32
CA THR A 126 2.50 -16.04 4.55
C THR A 126 2.69 -15.61 6.01
N ALA A 127 1.88 -14.68 6.50
CA ALA A 127 1.90 -14.24 7.89
C ALA A 127 1.78 -15.44 8.88
N ALA A 128 0.88 -16.38 8.58
CA ALA A 128 0.69 -17.59 9.38
C ALA A 128 1.88 -18.57 9.29
N THR A 129 2.50 -18.69 8.11
CA THR A 129 3.70 -19.50 7.89
C THR A 129 4.89 -19.01 8.71
N ILE A 130 5.01 -17.70 8.91
CA ILE A 130 6.08 -17.05 9.68
C ILE A 130 5.76 -17.04 11.19
N GLY A 131 4.49 -17.23 11.56
CA GLY A 131 4.04 -17.13 12.95
C GLY A 131 3.75 -15.69 13.40
N TYR A 132 3.59 -14.75 12.46
CA TYR A 132 3.37 -13.35 12.76
C TYR A 132 1.89 -13.09 13.10
N LEU A 133 1.53 -13.33 14.37
CA LEU A 133 0.16 -13.21 14.86
C LEU A 133 -0.48 -11.84 14.60
N GLU A 134 0.23 -10.75 14.86
CA GLU A 134 -0.35 -9.40 14.69
C GLU A 134 -0.65 -9.07 13.23
N MET A 135 0.16 -9.58 12.29
CA MET A 135 -0.13 -9.44 10.87
C MET A 135 -1.33 -10.31 10.46
N VAL A 136 -1.47 -11.52 11.01
CA VAL A 136 -2.65 -12.37 10.79
C VAL A 136 -3.91 -11.68 11.31
N ARG A 137 -3.87 -11.11 12.52
CA ARG A 137 -4.98 -10.34 13.11
C ARG A 137 -5.39 -9.17 12.24
N PHE A 138 -4.41 -8.34 11.88
CA PHE A 138 -4.65 -7.17 11.04
C PHE A 138 -5.32 -7.56 9.71
N LEU A 139 -4.76 -8.56 9.01
CA LEU A 139 -5.33 -9.04 7.75
C LEU A 139 -6.72 -9.65 7.95
N HIS A 140 -6.99 -10.35 9.05
CA HIS A 140 -8.29 -10.95 9.29
C HIS A 140 -9.37 -9.92 9.62
N GLU A 141 -9.02 -8.87 10.34
CA GLU A 141 -9.96 -7.84 10.77
C GLU A 141 -10.27 -6.83 9.67
N ASN A 142 -9.31 -6.54 8.79
CA ASN A 142 -9.40 -5.44 7.81
C ASN A 142 -9.55 -5.91 6.35
N ARG A 143 -9.45 -7.22 6.08
CA ARG A 143 -9.52 -7.79 4.73
C ARG A 143 -10.46 -9.00 4.69
N THR A 144 -11.03 -9.29 3.52
CA THR A 144 -12.08 -10.31 3.35
C THR A 144 -11.57 -11.59 2.66
N GLU A 145 -10.36 -11.57 2.11
CA GLU A 145 -9.76 -12.70 1.40
C GLU A 145 -9.54 -13.91 2.32
N GLY A 146 -9.26 -13.66 3.60
CA GLY A 146 -9.02 -14.70 4.60
C GLY A 146 -7.69 -15.46 4.36
N CYS A 147 -7.68 -16.73 4.74
CA CYS A 147 -6.54 -17.63 4.54
C CYS A 147 -6.98 -18.95 3.90
N SER A 148 -6.02 -19.64 3.29
CA SER A 148 -6.22 -20.98 2.76
C SER A 148 -5.86 -22.05 3.81
N ARG A 149 -6.09 -23.33 3.47
CA ARG A 149 -5.62 -24.47 4.30
C ARG A 149 -4.09 -24.46 4.50
N ARG A 150 -3.34 -23.75 3.65
CA ARG A 150 -1.89 -23.63 3.76
C ARG A 150 -1.48 -22.90 5.04
N ALA A 151 -2.21 -21.86 5.47
CA ALA A 151 -1.95 -21.16 6.73
C ALA A 151 -1.88 -22.12 7.92
N PHE A 152 -2.89 -22.99 8.08
CA PHE A 152 -2.94 -23.99 9.15
C PHE A 152 -1.82 -25.02 9.04
N LYS A 153 -1.62 -25.58 7.84
CA LYS A 153 -0.59 -26.59 7.60
C LYS A 153 0.79 -26.07 7.97
N MET A 154 1.11 -24.84 7.57
CA MET A 154 2.41 -24.22 7.82
C MET A 154 2.56 -23.76 9.27
N ALA A 155 1.55 -23.10 9.84
CA ALA A 155 1.56 -22.72 11.25
C ALA A 155 1.73 -23.94 12.17
N LYS A 156 1.12 -25.09 11.83
CA LYS A 156 1.32 -26.36 12.54
C LYS A 156 2.72 -26.93 12.33
N LYS A 157 3.21 -26.97 11.08
CA LYS A 157 4.57 -27.46 10.76
C LYS A 157 5.64 -26.70 11.55
N PHE A 158 5.52 -25.38 11.66
CA PHE A 158 6.47 -24.51 12.34
C PHE A 158 6.10 -24.22 13.81
N ARG A 159 5.10 -24.91 14.37
CA ARG A 159 4.68 -24.82 15.78
C ARG A 159 4.27 -23.41 16.23
N HIS A 160 3.64 -22.64 15.35
CA HIS A 160 3.07 -21.32 15.65
C HIS A 160 1.71 -21.44 16.35
N HIS A 161 1.73 -21.95 17.60
CA HIS A 161 0.54 -22.26 18.38
C HIS A 161 -0.42 -21.08 18.56
N LYS A 162 0.11 -19.86 18.77
CA LYS A 162 -0.72 -18.65 18.93
C LYS A 162 -1.50 -18.31 17.65
N VAL A 163 -0.86 -18.48 16.49
CA VAL A 163 -1.52 -18.29 15.19
C VAL A 163 -2.59 -19.34 14.97
N LEU A 164 -2.31 -20.62 15.24
CA LEU A 164 -3.30 -21.69 15.12
C LEU A 164 -4.52 -21.43 16.01
N ALA A 165 -4.31 -21.11 17.29
CA ALA A 165 -5.39 -20.80 18.22
C ALA A 165 -6.25 -19.64 17.70
N TYR A 166 -5.63 -18.57 17.17
CA TYR A 166 -6.37 -17.47 16.57
C TYR A 166 -7.15 -17.91 15.33
N LEU A 167 -6.54 -18.67 14.42
CA LEU A 167 -7.20 -19.11 13.19
C LEU A 167 -8.36 -20.09 13.46
N GLU A 168 -8.24 -20.96 14.48
CA GLU A 168 -9.28 -21.91 14.89
C GLU A 168 -10.51 -21.20 15.47
N VAL A 169 -10.31 -20.22 16.35
CA VAL A 169 -11.40 -19.42 16.91
C VAL A 169 -12.12 -18.66 15.79
N ASN A 170 -11.38 -17.97 14.93
CA ASN A 170 -11.96 -17.09 13.91
C ASN A 170 -12.51 -17.83 12.69
N GLN A 171 -12.18 -19.10 12.45
CA GLN A 171 -12.85 -19.90 11.42
C GLN A 171 -14.31 -20.21 11.77
N THR A 172 -14.63 -20.32 13.06
CA THR A 172 -16.01 -20.53 13.49
C THR A 172 -16.86 -19.28 13.27
N GLU A 173 -16.23 -18.10 13.34
CA GLU A 173 -16.87 -16.81 13.07
C GLU A 173 -16.92 -16.47 11.58
N GLY A 174 -15.89 -16.80 10.79
CA GLY A 174 -15.80 -16.50 9.36
C GLY A 174 -16.80 -17.24 8.46
N LYS A 175 -17.52 -18.26 8.97
CA LYS A 175 -18.70 -18.82 8.30
C LYS A 175 -19.92 -17.88 8.35
N LYS A 176 -19.88 -16.83 9.19
CA LYS A 176 -20.81 -15.70 9.18
C LYS A 176 -20.17 -14.61 8.32
N VAL A 177 -20.46 -14.65 7.03
CA VAL A 177 -19.91 -13.76 5.99
C VAL A 177 -19.96 -12.30 6.46
N LYS A 178 -18.79 -11.67 6.69
CA LYS A 178 -18.68 -10.21 6.60
C LYS A 178 -18.82 -9.88 5.11
N ALA A 179 -19.92 -9.21 4.76
CA ALA A 179 -20.17 -8.80 3.38
C ALA A 179 -18.95 -8.05 2.83
N PRO A 180 -18.60 -8.24 1.55
CA PRO A 180 -17.49 -7.52 0.94
C PRO A 180 -17.78 -6.02 1.04
N VAL A 181 -16.92 -5.27 1.72
CA VAL A 181 -16.86 -3.82 1.52
C VAL A 181 -16.34 -3.64 0.10
N ARG A 182 -17.20 -3.19 -0.81
CA ARG A 182 -16.80 -3.01 -2.20
C ARG A 182 -15.82 -1.84 -2.24
N GLN A 183 -14.67 -2.03 -2.91
CA GLN A 183 -13.71 -0.96 -3.17
C GLN A 183 -14.32 0.24 -3.92
N SER A 184 -15.54 0.11 -4.47
CA SER A 184 -16.34 1.20 -5.06
C SER A 184 -16.97 2.15 -4.05
N ASP A 185 -17.12 1.78 -2.78
CA ASP A 185 -17.90 2.58 -1.80
C ASP A 185 -17.10 3.76 -1.24
N VAL A 186 -15.81 3.87 -1.60
CA VAL A 186 -14.95 5.04 -1.34
C VAL A 186 -15.04 6.08 -2.48
N TYR A 187 -15.63 5.72 -3.64
CA TYR A 187 -15.70 6.60 -4.81
C TYR A 187 -17.03 7.39 -4.94
N SER A 188 -17.93 7.30 -3.96
CA SER A 188 -19.17 8.11 -3.91
C SER A 188 -19.11 9.22 -2.85
N GLY A 189 -17.92 9.76 -2.58
CA GLY A 189 -17.72 10.94 -1.71
C GLY A 189 -17.52 12.26 -2.45
N VAL A 190 -17.48 12.27 -3.78
CA VAL A 190 -17.28 13.48 -4.59
C VAL A 190 -18.41 13.61 -5.61
N LEU A 191 -19.59 14.00 -5.10
CA LEU A 191 -20.58 14.90 -5.71
C LEU A 191 -21.88 14.71 -4.93
N LEU A 192 -22.27 15.71 -4.12
CA LEU A 192 -23.64 16.20 -3.96
C LEU A 192 -23.64 17.25 -2.82
N LEU A 193 -23.07 18.41 -3.12
CA LEU A 193 -23.65 19.67 -2.65
C LEU A 193 -23.91 20.49 -3.91
N SER A 194 -25.00 20.14 -4.59
CA SER A 194 -25.73 21.11 -5.40
C SER A 194 -26.20 22.20 -4.44
N CYS A 195 -25.48 23.31 -4.41
CA CYS A 195 -25.94 24.52 -3.79
C CYS A 195 -27.16 25.00 -4.59
N SER A 196 -28.36 24.79 -4.04
CA SER A 196 -29.58 25.51 -4.39
C SER A 196 -30.60 25.33 -3.26
N VAL A 197 -31.26 26.45 -2.93
CA VAL A 197 -32.19 26.70 -1.81
C VAL A 197 -31.43 26.95 -0.50
N GLN A 198 -31.27 28.21 -0.07
CA GLN A 198 -32.32 29.22 0.14
C GLN A 198 -31.80 30.64 -0.07
#